data_AF-A0A2P2I9D6-F1
#
_entry.id   AF-A0A2P2I9D6-F1
#
_cell.length_a   1.000
_cell.length_b   1.000
_cell.length_c   1.000
_cell.angle_alpha   90.00
_cell.angle_beta   90.00
_cell.angle_gamma   90.00
#
_symmetry.space_group_name_H-M   'P 1'
#
loop_
_entity.id
_entity.type
_entity.pdbx_description
1 polymer ?
#
loop_
_entity_poly.entity_id
_entity_poly.type
_entity_poly.pdbx_seq_one_letter_code
_entity_poly.pdbx_strand_id
1 'polypeptide(L)'
;QAKLRQEGGVFVTSSTLKWVDVKGHGIPQHAVPISEEDSTIVWCRSKQHGTYVSGSLINGACVVPFLNSVYITTKKFEVLVSVNGSARLLRVKWDKYRAPPPNSISPGHHILLAMHTTEDGEFHAGFLKPRERRVHIVVGDKVVKEDTAMILVEDEPLRYELRDIVLDVPRTEISPDETELTVVTLVNPGSSQQRIEEQATVTVRHLVYWGRVKGTLAGRSALVVNPDGEQRYLVWGDQNELDRAHHLTLQADLPPGTGTNARVLATIRKTEAPYTGQLTAVYADGSRLARTIQGLHMDQRLIELKAIYSPPYYLHNKTTLDMPPVTQVLYKSTTTTTTTTTTTTTTTSPAPAQASIAVPEAPKRGSLSTDSEPSSAPSLHGAFQPLMLFLILILLNTFRKTDRI
;
A
#
# COMPACT_ATOMS: atom_id res chain seq x y z
N GLN A 1 -11.12 0.12 17.49
CA GLN A 1 -10.38 -0.62 16.45
C GLN A 1 -10.40 -2.11 16.79
N ALA A 2 -10.31 -3.00 15.81
CA ALA A 2 -10.22 -4.44 16.07
C ALA A 2 -8.79 -4.83 16.51
N LYS A 3 -8.66 -5.94 17.23
CA LYS A 3 -7.36 -6.48 17.67
C LYS A 3 -7.05 -7.78 16.94
N LEU A 4 -5.79 -8.02 16.62
CA LEU A 4 -5.28 -9.24 16.00
C LEU A 4 -4.34 -9.94 16.96
N ARG A 5 -4.44 -11.25 17.05
CA ARG A 5 -3.50 -12.08 17.80
C ARG A 5 -2.32 -12.46 16.90
N GLN A 6 -1.15 -11.90 17.18
CA GLN A 6 0.11 -12.23 16.51
C GLN A 6 0.67 -13.58 16.97
N GLU A 7 1.69 -14.05 16.26
CA GLU A 7 2.53 -15.15 16.72
C GLU A 7 3.10 -14.83 18.13
N GLY A 8 3.20 -15.86 18.99
CA GLY A 8 3.53 -15.65 20.41
C GLY A 8 2.36 -15.16 21.29
N GLY A 9 1.19 -14.86 20.72
CA GLY A 9 -0.03 -14.54 21.47
C GLY A 9 -0.19 -13.08 21.90
N VAL A 10 0.67 -12.19 21.39
CA VAL A 10 0.55 -10.74 21.58
C VAL A 10 -0.61 -10.20 20.76
N PHE A 11 -1.33 -9.20 21.28
CA PHE A 11 -2.42 -8.54 20.53
C PHE A 11 -1.96 -7.21 19.96
N VAL A 12 -2.11 -7.03 18.66
CA VAL A 12 -1.87 -5.76 17.95
C VAL A 12 -3.18 -5.20 17.43
N THR A 13 -3.18 -3.92 17.05
CA THR A 13 -4.38 -3.27 16.52
C THR A 13 -4.41 -3.41 15.00
N SER A 14 -5.54 -3.86 14.45
CA SER A 14 -5.74 -3.92 12.99
C SER A 14 -5.92 -2.52 12.42
N SER A 15 -5.28 -2.24 11.29
CA SER A 15 -5.48 -1.02 10.52
C SER A 15 -6.59 -1.14 9.46
N THR A 16 -7.00 -2.37 9.13
CA THR A 16 -8.03 -2.68 8.11
C THR A 16 -9.39 -3.02 8.71
N LEU A 17 -9.47 -3.33 10.00
CA LEU A 17 -10.70 -3.68 10.69
C LEU A 17 -11.01 -2.76 11.86
N LYS A 18 -12.28 -2.40 12.00
CA LYS A 18 -12.78 -1.65 13.16
C LYS A 18 -14.14 -2.16 13.61
N TRP A 19 -14.40 -1.97 14.90
CA TRP A 19 -15.74 -2.11 15.45
C TRP A 19 -16.45 -0.76 15.40
N VAL A 20 -17.70 -0.76 14.95
CA VAL A 20 -18.53 0.43 14.75
C VAL A 20 -19.83 0.29 15.52
N ASP A 21 -20.16 1.29 16.33
CA ASP A 21 -21.46 1.38 16.99
C ASP A 21 -22.57 1.53 15.95
N VAL A 22 -23.58 0.67 16.01
CA VAL A 22 -24.75 0.76 15.12
C VAL A 22 -25.84 1.57 15.81
N LYS A 23 -26.21 2.69 15.20
CA LYS A 23 -27.39 3.48 15.59
C LYS A 23 -28.55 3.11 14.66
N GLY A 24 -29.43 2.23 15.10
CA GLY A 24 -30.60 1.79 14.33
C GLY A 24 -30.51 0.34 13.84
N HIS A 25 -31.33 -0.01 12.85
CA HIS A 25 -31.49 -1.40 12.37
C HIS A 25 -30.66 -1.74 11.12
N GLY A 26 -29.90 -0.78 10.57
CA GLY A 26 -29.13 -0.98 9.34
C GLY A 26 -27.78 -1.65 9.55
N ILE A 27 -27.39 -2.51 8.61
CA ILE A 27 -26.04 -3.07 8.52
C ILE A 27 -25.09 -1.99 7.98
N PRO A 28 -23.99 -1.64 8.68
CA PRO A 28 -23.02 -0.68 8.18
C PRO A 28 -22.39 -1.09 6.84
N GLN A 29 -22.01 -0.12 6.03
CA GLN A 29 -21.27 -0.39 4.80
C GLN A 29 -19.95 -1.11 5.12
N HIS A 30 -19.62 -2.14 4.33
CA HIS A 30 -18.46 -3.02 4.52
C HIS A 30 -18.47 -3.79 5.86
N ALA A 31 -19.65 -4.02 6.45
CA ALA A 31 -19.78 -4.98 7.53
C ALA A 31 -19.25 -6.34 7.10
N VAL A 32 -18.55 -7.01 8.02
CA VAL A 32 -17.93 -8.30 7.74
C VAL A 32 -18.99 -9.39 7.88
N PRO A 33 -19.32 -10.12 6.81
CA PRO A 33 -20.31 -11.18 6.88
C PRO A 33 -19.71 -12.43 7.52
N ILE A 34 -20.56 -13.22 8.18
CA ILE A 34 -20.14 -14.49 8.79
C ILE A 34 -19.87 -15.52 7.69
N SER A 35 -20.79 -15.64 6.73
CA SER A 35 -20.63 -16.44 5.51
C SER A 35 -20.39 -15.53 4.29
N GLU A 36 -19.70 -16.03 3.27
CA GLU A 36 -19.62 -15.33 1.97
C GLU A 36 -20.94 -15.43 1.18
N GLU A 37 -21.72 -16.47 1.45
CA GLU A 37 -22.99 -16.73 0.77
C GLU A 37 -24.12 -15.83 1.29
N ASP A 38 -24.05 -15.45 2.56
CA ASP A 38 -25.06 -14.61 3.21
C ASP A 38 -24.43 -13.35 3.81
N SER A 39 -24.61 -12.24 3.09
CA SER A 39 -24.15 -10.91 3.49
C SER A 39 -25.09 -10.21 4.51
N THR A 40 -26.24 -10.79 4.81
CA THR A 40 -27.21 -10.23 5.76
C THR A 40 -26.85 -10.54 7.22
N ILE A 41 -26.09 -11.61 7.43
CA ILE A 41 -25.64 -12.05 8.75
C ILE A 41 -24.17 -11.63 8.96
N VAL A 42 -23.96 -10.63 9.82
CA VAL A 42 -22.64 -10.02 10.03
C VAL A 42 -22.14 -10.20 11.46
N TRP A 43 -20.82 -10.08 11.64
CA TRP A 43 -20.21 -10.15 12.97
C TRP A 43 -20.59 -8.97 13.84
N CYS A 44 -21.07 -9.25 15.04
CA CYS A 44 -21.30 -8.24 16.07
C CYS A 44 -20.58 -8.61 17.37
N ARG A 45 -20.40 -7.61 18.24
CA ARG A 45 -19.97 -7.80 19.62
C ARG A 45 -20.79 -6.97 20.58
N SER A 46 -20.97 -7.47 21.79
CA SER A 46 -21.58 -6.73 22.89
C SER A 46 -20.76 -6.89 24.17
N LYS A 47 -20.80 -5.89 25.04
CA LYS A 47 -20.07 -5.88 26.31
C LYS A 47 -20.96 -6.45 27.41
N GLN A 48 -20.60 -7.63 27.90
CA GLN A 48 -21.28 -8.34 28.99
C GLN A 48 -20.36 -8.43 30.21
N HIS A 49 -20.80 -7.90 31.35
CA HIS A 49 -20.01 -7.88 32.60
C HIS A 49 -18.57 -7.41 32.41
N GLY A 50 -18.37 -6.32 31.65
CA GLY A 50 -17.03 -5.76 31.40
C GLY A 50 -16.25 -6.40 30.26
N THR A 51 -16.67 -7.57 29.76
CA THR A 51 -15.99 -8.32 28.71
C THR A 51 -16.76 -8.26 27.39
N TYR A 52 -16.08 -7.98 26.29
CA TYR A 52 -16.70 -8.09 24.97
C TYR A 52 -16.80 -9.56 24.56
N VAL A 53 -17.98 -9.96 24.06
CA VAL A 53 -18.24 -11.26 23.43
C VAL A 53 -18.80 -11.04 22.03
N SER A 54 -18.50 -11.95 21.11
CA SER A 54 -18.92 -11.88 19.70
C SER A 54 -20.00 -12.88 19.36
N GLY A 55 -20.78 -12.55 18.34
CA GLY A 55 -21.80 -13.40 17.75
C GLY A 55 -22.30 -12.80 16.43
N SER A 56 -23.58 -12.97 16.13
CA SER A 56 -24.20 -12.58 14.86
C SER A 56 -25.21 -11.44 15.03
N LEU A 57 -25.23 -10.52 14.08
CA LEU A 57 -26.31 -9.55 13.93
C LEU A 57 -27.41 -10.19 13.06
N ILE A 58 -28.59 -10.41 13.63
CA ILE A 58 -29.75 -10.99 12.95
C ILE A 58 -30.94 -10.06 13.20
N ASN A 59 -31.62 -9.62 12.15
CA ASN A 59 -32.82 -8.76 12.25
C ASN A 59 -32.63 -7.50 13.13
N GLY A 60 -31.44 -6.89 13.07
CA GLY A 60 -31.11 -5.69 13.86
C GLY A 60 -30.83 -5.94 15.35
N ALA A 61 -30.76 -7.20 15.78
CA ALA A 61 -30.35 -7.59 17.13
C ALA A 61 -29.03 -8.36 17.11
N CYS A 62 -28.09 -7.96 17.96
CA CYS A 62 -26.85 -8.69 18.17
C CYS A 62 -27.09 -9.84 19.14
N VAL A 63 -26.92 -11.06 18.65
CA VAL A 63 -27.10 -12.32 19.37
C VAL A 63 -25.72 -12.87 19.70
N VAL A 64 -25.39 -12.98 20.99
CA VAL A 64 -24.05 -13.38 21.47
C VAL A 64 -24.15 -14.50 22.51
N PRO A 65 -23.18 -15.42 22.56
CA PRO A 65 -23.09 -16.37 23.66
C PRO A 65 -22.54 -15.66 24.90
N PHE A 66 -23.16 -15.88 26.06
CA PHE A 66 -22.62 -15.43 27.33
C PHE A 66 -22.81 -16.51 28.40
N LEU A 67 -21.70 -17.02 28.95
CA LEU A 67 -21.68 -18.19 29.82
C LEU A 67 -22.30 -19.41 29.11
N ASN A 68 -23.48 -19.86 29.56
CA ASN A 68 -24.24 -20.96 28.94
C ASN A 68 -25.62 -20.48 28.43
N SER A 69 -25.81 -19.17 28.28
CA SER A 69 -27.07 -18.56 27.84
C SER A 69 -26.85 -17.68 26.61
N VAL A 70 -27.87 -17.60 25.76
CA VAL A 70 -27.88 -16.67 24.62
C VAL A 70 -28.33 -15.30 25.11
N TYR A 71 -27.56 -14.27 24.76
CA TYR A 71 -27.90 -12.89 25.07
C TYR A 71 -28.21 -12.11 23.80
N ILE A 72 -29.36 -11.44 23.77
CA ILE A 72 -29.85 -10.70 22.62
C ILE A 72 -29.92 -9.21 23.00
N THR A 73 -29.34 -8.34 22.18
CA THR A 73 -29.43 -6.89 22.41
C THR A 73 -29.61 -6.09 21.12
N THR A 74 -30.47 -5.08 21.21
CA THR A 74 -30.74 -4.12 20.12
C THR A 74 -30.16 -2.73 20.40
N LYS A 75 -29.60 -2.48 21.59
CA LYS A 75 -29.26 -1.13 22.05
C LYS A 75 -27.76 -0.83 22.13
N LYS A 76 -26.95 -1.82 22.53
CA LYS A 76 -25.53 -1.62 22.84
C LYS A 76 -24.70 -2.76 22.26
N PHE A 77 -24.40 -2.64 20.98
CA PHE A 77 -23.52 -3.54 20.26
C PHE A 77 -22.76 -2.80 19.17
N GLU A 78 -21.67 -3.42 18.75
CA GLU A 78 -20.81 -2.93 17.69
C GLU A 78 -20.72 -3.98 16.59
N VAL A 79 -20.61 -3.56 15.33
CA VAL A 79 -20.44 -4.44 14.17
C VAL A 79 -19.00 -4.36 13.67
N LEU A 80 -18.43 -5.50 13.27
CA LEU A 80 -17.12 -5.55 12.65
C LEU A 80 -17.21 -5.04 11.22
N VAL A 81 -16.39 -4.06 10.87
CA VAL A 81 -16.39 -3.41 9.56
C VAL A 81 -14.99 -3.40 8.98
N SER A 82 -14.88 -3.78 7.71
CA SER A 82 -13.70 -3.59 6.88
C SER A 82 -13.56 -2.12 6.51
N VAL A 83 -12.51 -1.47 6.98
CA VAL A 83 -12.25 -0.04 6.78
C VAL A 83 -12.10 0.21 5.29
N ASN A 84 -13.08 0.88 4.69
CA ASN A 84 -13.14 1.16 3.24
C ASN A 84 -12.99 -0.11 2.38
N GLY A 85 -13.49 -1.26 2.86
CA GLY A 85 -13.37 -2.54 2.15
C GLY A 85 -11.93 -3.02 1.97
N SER A 86 -10.99 -2.62 2.83
CA SER A 86 -9.56 -2.93 2.70
C SER A 86 -9.12 -4.27 3.30
N ALA A 87 -9.88 -4.83 4.23
CA ALA A 87 -9.54 -6.09 4.87
C ALA A 87 -9.86 -7.26 3.96
N ARG A 88 -8.91 -8.18 3.81
CA ARG A 88 -9.13 -9.53 3.33
C ARG A 88 -9.14 -10.49 4.50
N LEU A 89 -10.11 -11.38 4.52
CA LEU A 89 -10.36 -12.26 5.66
C LEU A 89 -10.31 -13.72 5.21
N LEU A 90 -9.73 -14.56 6.05
CA LEU A 90 -9.68 -16.00 5.87
C LEU A 90 -10.42 -16.69 6.99
N ARG A 91 -11.03 -17.82 6.66
CA ARG A 91 -11.63 -18.74 7.62
C ARG A 91 -10.71 -19.94 7.72
N VAL A 92 -9.99 -20.06 8.83
CA VAL A 92 -8.99 -21.11 9.01
C VAL A 92 -9.54 -22.19 9.93
N LYS A 93 -9.54 -23.44 9.46
CA LYS A 93 -9.91 -24.62 10.27
C LYS A 93 -9.03 -24.70 11.51
N TRP A 94 -9.66 -24.86 12.66
CA TRP A 94 -9.01 -24.99 13.95
C TRP A 94 -9.65 -26.11 14.76
N ASP A 95 -8.83 -26.79 15.55
CA ASP A 95 -9.25 -27.80 16.52
C ASP A 95 -8.56 -27.55 17.87
N LYS A 96 -9.11 -28.09 18.95
CA LYS A 96 -8.58 -27.92 20.32
C LYS A 96 -7.13 -28.37 20.54
N TYR A 97 -6.55 -29.15 19.63
CA TYR A 97 -5.19 -29.65 19.73
C TYR A 97 -4.18 -28.70 19.09
N ARG A 98 -4.64 -27.78 18.23
CA ARG A 98 -3.80 -26.78 17.56
C ARG A 98 -3.78 -25.44 18.29
N ALA A 99 -2.66 -24.73 18.19
CA ALA A 99 -2.64 -23.31 18.56
C ALA A 99 -3.56 -22.51 17.62
N PRO A 100 -4.23 -21.45 18.10
CA PRO A 100 -4.97 -20.56 17.22
C PRO A 100 -4.04 -19.93 16.18
N PRO A 101 -4.50 -19.79 14.91
CA PRO A 101 -3.67 -19.25 13.85
C PRO A 101 -3.23 -17.80 14.17
N PRO A 102 -2.06 -17.36 13.65
CA PRO A 102 -1.68 -15.95 13.74
C PRO A 102 -2.70 -15.08 12.99
N ASN A 103 -2.71 -13.79 13.29
CA ASN A 103 -3.65 -12.79 12.78
C ASN A 103 -5.13 -13.10 13.04
N SER A 104 -5.42 -13.99 14.01
CA SER A 104 -6.79 -14.25 14.47
C SER A 104 -7.41 -12.98 15.04
N ILE A 105 -8.63 -12.66 14.63
CA ILE A 105 -9.31 -11.43 15.05
C ILE A 105 -9.93 -11.62 16.44
N SER A 106 -9.77 -10.61 17.28
CA SER A 106 -10.31 -10.57 18.62
C SER A 106 -11.41 -9.53 18.77
N PRO A 107 -12.59 -9.90 19.30
CA PRO A 107 -13.61 -8.95 19.71
C PRO A 107 -13.29 -8.30 21.06
N GLY A 108 -12.31 -8.80 21.82
CA GLY A 108 -12.07 -8.37 23.20
C GLY A 108 -10.69 -8.75 23.73
N HIS A 109 -10.61 -9.05 25.01
CA HIS A 109 -9.39 -9.57 25.63
C HIS A 109 -9.50 -11.08 25.72
N HIS A 110 -8.46 -11.81 25.32
CA HIS A 110 -8.33 -13.27 25.48
C HIS A 110 -9.39 -14.15 24.80
N ILE A 111 -10.13 -13.63 23.82
CA ILE A 111 -11.04 -14.44 22.99
C ILE A 111 -10.83 -14.11 21.51
N LEU A 112 -11.21 -15.03 20.62
CA LEU A 112 -11.05 -14.90 19.17
C LEU A 112 -12.38 -15.14 18.47
N LEU A 113 -12.60 -14.50 17.32
CA LEU A 113 -13.78 -14.72 16.50
C LEU A 113 -13.74 -16.15 15.92
N ALA A 114 -14.83 -16.89 16.14
CA ALA A 114 -14.95 -18.28 15.72
C ALA A 114 -16.36 -18.56 15.23
N MET A 115 -16.46 -19.37 14.19
CA MET A 115 -17.73 -19.83 13.63
C MET A 115 -17.70 -21.35 13.43
N HIS A 116 -18.88 -21.96 13.51
CA HIS A 116 -19.07 -23.39 13.29
C HIS A 116 -20.15 -23.58 12.23
N THR A 117 -19.97 -24.59 11.39
CA THR A 117 -20.96 -24.98 10.37
C THR A 117 -21.63 -26.25 10.87
N THR A 118 -22.94 -26.22 11.04
CA THR A 118 -23.73 -27.40 11.45
C THR A 118 -23.80 -28.43 10.32
N GLU A 119 -24.30 -29.63 10.63
CA GLU A 119 -24.53 -30.68 9.64
C GLU A 119 -25.49 -30.23 8.52
N ASP A 120 -26.43 -29.34 8.85
CA ASP A 120 -27.37 -28.73 7.92
C ASP A 120 -26.73 -27.63 7.03
N GLY A 121 -25.46 -27.31 7.25
CA GLY A 121 -24.73 -26.28 6.51
C GLY A 121 -24.91 -24.85 7.04
N GLU A 122 -25.64 -24.65 8.14
CA GLU A 122 -25.84 -23.32 8.70
C GLU A 122 -24.60 -22.80 9.43
N PHE A 123 -24.31 -21.51 9.25
CA PHE A 123 -23.16 -20.86 9.85
C PHE A 123 -23.53 -20.15 11.14
N HIS A 124 -22.97 -20.60 12.26
CA HIS A 124 -23.19 -20.01 13.56
C HIS A 124 -21.93 -19.32 14.07
N ALA A 125 -22.08 -18.08 14.55
CA ALA A 125 -20.98 -17.29 15.07
C ALA A 125 -20.89 -17.37 16.60
N GLY A 126 -19.68 -17.14 17.10
CA GLY A 126 -19.41 -17.06 18.53
C GLY A 126 -17.96 -16.67 18.79
N PHE A 127 -17.34 -17.29 19.77
CA PHE A 127 -15.93 -17.03 20.09
C PHE A 127 -15.18 -18.27 20.57
N LEU A 128 -13.88 -18.28 20.32
CA LEU A 128 -12.92 -19.21 20.90
C LEU A 128 -12.29 -18.57 22.14
N LYS A 129 -12.19 -19.32 23.23
CA LYS A 129 -11.33 -19.00 24.38
C LYS A 129 -10.04 -19.83 24.29
N PRO A 130 -8.90 -19.26 23.88
CA PRO A 130 -7.67 -20.01 23.65
C PRO A 130 -7.15 -20.76 24.89
N ARG A 131 -7.36 -20.22 26.10
CA ARG A 131 -6.96 -20.87 27.35
C ARG A 131 -7.79 -22.11 27.67
N GLU A 132 -9.09 -22.06 27.39
CA GLU A 132 -10.02 -23.18 27.61
C GLU A 132 -9.97 -24.18 26.45
N ARG A 133 -9.41 -23.80 25.29
CA ARG A 133 -9.41 -24.59 24.04
C ARG A 133 -10.81 -25.06 23.65
N ARG A 134 -11.80 -24.20 23.88
CA ARG A 134 -13.22 -24.45 23.60
C ARG A 134 -13.81 -23.26 22.86
N VAL A 135 -14.67 -23.57 21.90
CA VAL A 135 -15.46 -22.59 21.15
C VAL A 135 -16.84 -22.51 21.79
N HIS A 136 -17.43 -21.33 21.84
CA HIS A 136 -18.79 -21.11 22.34
C HIS A 136 -19.59 -20.48 21.21
N ILE A 137 -20.60 -21.19 20.72
CA ILE A 137 -21.38 -20.85 19.53
C ILE A 137 -22.86 -20.73 19.92
N VAL A 138 -23.60 -19.81 19.29
CA VAL A 138 -25.05 -19.71 19.47
C VAL A 138 -25.76 -20.56 18.42
N VAL A 139 -26.52 -21.57 18.87
CA VAL A 139 -27.38 -22.42 18.02
C VAL A 139 -28.80 -22.34 18.57
N GLY A 140 -29.68 -21.62 17.87
CA GLY A 140 -31.00 -21.24 18.38
C GLY A 140 -30.89 -20.50 19.72
N ASP A 141 -31.59 -21.00 20.74
CA ASP A 141 -31.61 -20.42 22.08
C ASP A 141 -30.55 -21.01 23.03
N LYS A 142 -29.61 -21.79 22.50
CA LYS A 142 -28.59 -22.49 23.31
C LYS A 142 -27.19 -22.05 22.92
N VAL A 143 -26.30 -22.10 23.91
CA VAL A 143 -24.85 -21.98 23.70
C VAL A 143 -24.25 -23.38 23.63
N VAL A 144 -23.73 -23.74 22.47
CA VAL A 144 -23.06 -25.02 22.23
C VAL A 144 -21.56 -24.85 22.35
N LYS A 145 -20.89 -25.86 22.93
CA LYS A 145 -19.44 -25.88 23.10
C LYS A 145 -18.82 -26.85 22.12
N GLU A 146 -17.99 -26.34 21.23
CA GLU A 146 -17.36 -27.11 20.17
C GLU A 146 -15.84 -27.23 20.37
N ASP A 147 -15.31 -28.35 19.89
CA ASP A 147 -13.86 -28.65 19.86
C ASP A 147 -13.21 -28.30 18.52
N THR A 148 -14.02 -28.00 17.51
CA THR A 148 -13.61 -27.62 16.16
C THR A 148 -14.38 -26.38 15.70
N ALA A 149 -13.72 -25.50 14.95
CA ALA A 149 -14.33 -24.31 14.38
C ALA A 149 -13.49 -23.75 13.23
N MET A 150 -14.06 -22.77 12.55
CA MET A 150 -13.34 -21.87 11.67
C MET A 150 -13.01 -20.59 12.46
N ILE A 151 -11.74 -20.21 12.49
CA ILE A 151 -11.28 -18.96 13.11
C ILE A 151 -11.16 -17.90 12.04
N LEU A 152 -11.68 -16.70 12.33
CA LEU A 152 -11.57 -15.57 11.42
C LEU A 152 -10.19 -14.93 11.58
N VAL A 153 -9.46 -14.87 10.47
CA VAL A 153 -8.07 -14.39 10.39
C VAL A 153 -8.01 -13.24 9.40
N GLU A 154 -7.28 -12.19 9.73
CA GLU A 154 -6.92 -11.14 8.77
C GLU A 154 -5.76 -11.60 7.89
N ASP A 155 -5.96 -11.59 6.58
CA ASP A 155 -4.89 -11.85 5.61
C ASP A 155 -4.14 -10.55 5.33
N GLU A 156 -2.83 -10.57 5.55
CA GLU A 156 -2.00 -9.39 5.38
C GLU A 156 -1.40 -9.38 3.97
N PRO A 157 -1.47 -8.26 3.23
CA PRO A 157 -0.83 -8.18 1.92
C PRO A 157 0.70 -8.25 2.03
N LEU A 158 1.30 -8.89 1.04
CA LEU A 158 2.76 -8.94 0.88
C LEU A 158 3.31 -7.57 0.46
N ARG A 159 2.60 -6.90 -0.46
CA ARG A 159 2.99 -5.61 -1.00
C ARG A 159 1.80 -4.82 -1.51
N TYR A 160 2.01 -3.54 -1.73
CA TYR A 160 1.07 -2.65 -2.40
C TYR A 160 1.55 -2.27 -3.80
N GLU A 161 0.61 -1.93 -4.68
CA GLU A 161 0.86 -1.28 -5.95
C GLU A 161 -0.02 -0.02 -6.03
N LEU A 162 0.58 1.16 -6.18
CA LEU A 162 -0.12 2.42 -6.36
C LEU A 162 0.00 2.87 -7.82
N ARG A 163 -1.14 3.05 -8.48
CA ARG A 163 -1.27 3.43 -9.89
C ARG A 163 -2.30 4.55 -10.06
N ASP A 164 -2.38 5.08 -11.27
CA ASP A 164 -3.38 6.07 -11.70
C ASP A 164 -3.41 7.29 -10.76
N ILE A 165 -2.21 7.76 -10.40
CA ILE A 165 -2.05 8.84 -9.43
C ILE A 165 -2.45 10.16 -10.08
N VAL A 166 -3.34 10.88 -9.43
CA VAL A 166 -3.75 12.24 -9.81
C VAL A 166 -3.47 13.17 -8.65
N LEU A 167 -2.51 14.09 -8.83
CA LEU A 167 -2.18 15.11 -7.84
C LEU A 167 -3.19 16.27 -7.94
N ASP A 168 -3.63 16.76 -6.79
CA ASP A 168 -4.49 17.94 -6.66
C ASP A 168 -3.62 19.21 -6.77
N VAL A 169 -3.32 19.59 -8.02
CA VAL A 169 -2.43 20.73 -8.34
C VAL A 169 -2.89 22.04 -7.67
N PRO A 170 -4.19 22.41 -7.68
CA PRO A 170 -4.66 23.62 -7.00
C PRO A 170 -4.37 23.64 -5.49
N ARG A 171 -4.25 22.48 -4.85
CA ARG A 171 -3.98 22.33 -3.42
C ARG A 171 -2.54 21.88 -3.12
N THR A 172 -1.66 21.96 -4.10
CA THR A 172 -0.25 21.62 -3.94
C THR A 172 0.51 22.81 -3.35
N GLU A 173 1.23 22.55 -2.26
CA GLU A 173 2.15 23.52 -1.65
C GLU A 173 3.57 23.24 -2.11
N ILE A 174 4.29 24.30 -2.48
CA ILE A 174 5.66 24.22 -2.96
C ILE A 174 6.50 25.23 -2.19
N SER A 175 7.51 24.73 -1.47
CA SER A 175 8.46 25.57 -0.73
C SER A 175 9.90 25.25 -1.17
N PRO A 176 10.60 26.20 -1.82
CA PRO A 176 12.03 26.09 -2.05
C PRO A 176 12.81 26.47 -0.79
N ASP A 177 13.89 25.75 -0.54
CA ASP A 177 14.77 25.91 0.61
C ASP A 177 16.22 25.88 0.11
N GLU A 178 16.99 26.94 0.38
CA GLU A 178 18.39 27.02 -0.03
C GLU A 178 19.30 26.63 1.14
N THR A 179 20.20 25.69 0.90
CA THR A 179 21.11 25.16 1.93
C THR A 179 22.54 25.12 1.41
N GLU A 180 23.49 25.58 2.21
CA GLU A 180 24.91 25.40 1.92
C GLU A 180 25.34 23.96 2.22
N LEU A 181 25.94 23.30 1.21
CA LEU A 181 26.37 21.91 1.35
C LEU A 181 27.85 21.80 1.73
N THR A 182 28.70 22.63 1.13
CA THR A 182 30.14 22.60 1.34
C THR A 182 30.82 23.89 0.90
N VAL A 183 32.05 24.11 1.37
CA VAL A 183 32.94 25.20 0.96
C VAL A 183 34.28 24.59 0.56
N VAL A 184 34.75 24.90 -0.65
CA VAL A 184 36.02 24.41 -1.20
C VAL A 184 36.92 25.60 -1.50
N THR A 185 38.19 25.52 -1.14
CA THR A 185 39.17 26.56 -1.44
C THR A 185 39.98 26.16 -2.67
N LEU A 186 39.98 27.00 -3.70
CA LEU A 186 40.82 26.85 -4.89
C LEU A 186 42.01 27.78 -4.75
N VAL A 187 43.23 27.28 -4.97
CA VAL A 187 44.46 28.06 -4.80
C VAL A 187 45.37 27.96 -6.02
N ASN A 188 45.91 29.10 -6.46
CA ASN A 188 46.97 29.17 -7.44
C ASN A 188 48.25 29.72 -6.78
N PRO A 189 49.11 28.85 -6.22
CA PRO A 189 50.40 29.27 -5.66
C PRO A 189 51.46 29.58 -6.74
N GLY A 190 51.16 29.35 -8.01
CA GLY A 190 52.09 29.52 -9.12
C GLY A 190 52.39 30.98 -9.45
N SER A 191 53.34 31.16 -10.37
CA SER A 191 53.81 32.47 -10.85
C SER A 191 53.07 32.98 -12.09
N SER A 192 52.15 32.20 -12.66
CA SER A 192 51.31 32.58 -13.79
C SER A 192 49.83 32.38 -13.48
N GLN A 193 48.95 33.04 -14.23
CA GLN A 193 47.52 32.75 -14.19
C GLN A 193 47.26 31.30 -14.61
N GLN A 194 46.41 30.60 -13.86
CA GLN A 194 46.07 29.20 -14.11
C GLN A 194 44.59 28.96 -13.82
N ARG A 195 43.99 28.05 -14.60
CA ARG A 195 42.68 27.48 -14.29
C ARG A 195 42.87 26.37 -13.27
N ILE A 196 42.39 26.60 -12.06
CA ILE A 196 42.42 25.61 -10.98
C ILE A 196 41.12 24.84 -11.02
N GLU A 197 41.19 23.51 -10.98
CA GLU A 197 40.05 22.61 -10.96
C GLU A 197 40.13 21.72 -9.72
N GLU A 198 39.04 21.66 -8.96
CA GLU A 198 38.92 20.87 -7.75
C GLU A 198 37.66 20.01 -7.82
N GLN A 199 37.78 18.73 -7.44
CA GLN A 199 36.65 17.81 -7.41
C GLN A 199 36.01 17.80 -6.03
N ALA A 200 34.69 17.92 -5.97
CA ALA A 200 33.91 17.81 -4.75
C ALA A 200 32.79 16.80 -4.92
N THR A 201 32.42 16.10 -3.85
CA THR A 201 31.23 15.24 -3.85
C THR A 201 30.27 15.74 -2.79
N VAL A 202 29.02 15.97 -3.19
CA VAL A 202 27.94 16.35 -2.27
C VAL A 202 26.82 15.33 -2.33
N THR A 203 26.31 14.92 -1.18
CA THR A 203 25.14 14.03 -1.10
C THR A 203 23.93 14.87 -0.74
N VAL A 204 22.90 14.80 -1.57
CA VAL A 204 21.63 15.46 -1.30
C VAL A 204 20.55 14.41 -1.11
N ARG A 205 19.82 14.52 0.00
CA ARG A 205 18.73 13.59 0.32
C ARG A 205 17.52 13.88 -0.56
N HIS A 206 17.01 12.84 -1.23
CA HIS A 206 15.72 12.87 -1.90
C HIS A 206 14.72 12.10 -1.03
N LEU A 207 13.75 12.80 -0.44
CA LEU A 207 12.76 12.17 0.43
C LEU A 207 11.42 12.05 -0.30
N VAL A 208 10.82 10.86 -0.24
CA VAL A 208 9.53 10.56 -0.89
C VAL A 208 8.61 9.87 0.10
N TYR A 209 7.39 10.40 0.23
CA TYR A 209 6.36 9.86 1.11
C TYR A 209 4.99 9.87 0.41
N TRP A 210 4.25 8.77 0.51
CA TRP A 210 2.92 8.61 -0.11
C TRP A 210 1.78 8.54 0.91
N GLY A 211 2.03 8.93 2.15
CA GLY A 211 1.02 8.96 3.19
C GLY A 211 0.74 7.62 3.85
N ARG A 212 0.01 7.68 4.98
CA ARG A 212 -0.65 6.52 5.60
C ARG A 212 -2.14 6.61 5.32
N VAL A 213 -2.64 5.69 4.50
CA VAL A 213 -4.08 5.64 4.18
C VAL A 213 -4.78 4.68 5.13
N LYS A 214 -5.96 5.06 5.62
CA LYS A 214 -6.79 4.18 6.45
C LYS A 214 -7.05 2.86 5.72
N GLY A 215 -6.94 1.73 6.42
CA GLY A 215 -7.06 0.43 5.78
C GLY A 215 -5.80 -0.02 5.04
N THR A 216 -4.61 0.39 5.50
CA THR A 216 -3.33 -0.10 4.96
C THR A 216 -2.37 -0.42 6.10
N LEU A 217 -1.47 -1.38 5.87
CA LEU A 217 -0.39 -1.74 6.79
C LEU A 217 0.86 -0.95 6.42
N ALA A 218 1.43 -0.20 7.37
CA ALA A 218 2.71 0.46 7.16
C ALA A 218 3.86 -0.57 7.14
N GLY A 219 4.99 -0.20 6.53
CA GLY A 219 6.17 -1.06 6.49
C GLY A 219 6.14 -2.14 5.40
N ARG A 220 5.07 -2.22 4.60
CA ARG A 220 5.01 -3.15 3.46
C ARG A 220 5.72 -2.57 2.26
N SER A 221 6.35 -3.44 1.46
CA SER A 221 6.89 -3.02 0.17
C SER A 221 5.77 -2.48 -0.72
N ALA A 222 6.06 -1.46 -1.50
CA ALA A 222 5.15 -0.87 -2.45
C ALA A 222 5.84 -0.54 -3.77
N LEU A 223 5.15 -0.83 -4.86
CA LEU A 223 5.48 -0.34 -6.19
C LEU A 223 4.60 0.86 -6.49
N VAL A 224 5.20 2.02 -6.70
CA VAL A 224 4.48 3.23 -7.09
C VAL A 224 4.79 3.54 -8.54
N VAL A 225 3.75 3.66 -9.35
CA VAL A 225 3.83 4.08 -10.75
C VAL A 225 3.41 5.53 -10.81
N ASN A 226 4.39 6.40 -10.98
CA ASN A 226 4.19 7.84 -11.10
C ASN A 226 3.41 8.18 -12.39
N PRO A 227 2.81 9.38 -12.47
CA PRO A 227 2.09 9.82 -13.67
C PRO A 227 2.95 9.90 -14.94
N ASP A 228 4.27 10.03 -14.79
CA ASP A 228 5.25 10.01 -15.88
C ASP A 228 5.61 8.58 -16.35
N GLY A 229 5.07 7.55 -15.70
CA GLY A 229 5.34 6.14 -15.96
C GLY A 229 6.56 5.60 -15.20
N GLU A 230 7.29 6.43 -14.46
CA GLU A 230 8.41 5.99 -13.64
C GLU A 230 7.92 5.06 -12.52
N GLN A 231 8.58 3.92 -12.37
CA GLN A 231 8.28 2.94 -11.35
C GLN A 231 9.28 3.05 -10.20
N ARG A 232 8.78 3.16 -8.97
CA ARG A 232 9.61 3.24 -7.77
C ARG A 232 9.20 2.18 -6.76
N TYR A 233 10.20 1.49 -6.22
CA TYR A 233 10.03 0.58 -5.08
C TYR A 233 10.29 1.34 -3.79
N LEU A 234 9.36 1.26 -2.85
CA LEU A 234 9.40 1.99 -1.60
C LEU A 234 8.72 1.22 -0.46
N VAL A 235 8.84 1.72 0.75
CA VAL A 235 8.16 1.23 1.94
C VAL A 235 6.91 2.08 2.17
N TRP A 236 5.75 1.43 2.20
CA TRP A 236 4.45 2.07 2.34
C TRP A 236 4.28 2.67 3.75
N GLY A 237 3.72 3.89 3.79
CA GLY A 237 3.47 4.57 5.06
C GLY A 237 4.74 4.99 5.81
N ASP A 238 5.87 5.02 5.12
CA ASP A 238 7.17 5.46 5.63
C ASP A 238 7.84 6.46 4.69
N GLN A 239 8.74 7.28 5.23
CA GLN A 239 9.50 8.27 4.46
C GLN A 239 10.70 7.59 3.83
N ASN A 240 10.72 7.54 2.50
CA ASN A 240 11.74 6.83 1.75
C ASN A 240 12.87 7.78 1.34
N GLU A 241 14.11 7.39 1.60
CA GLU A 241 15.31 8.14 1.19
C GLU A 241 15.86 7.55 -0.12
N LEU A 242 15.95 8.37 -1.15
CA LEU A 242 16.45 8.04 -2.49
C LEU A 242 17.75 8.82 -2.77
N ASP A 243 18.66 8.81 -1.80
CA ASP A 243 19.89 9.60 -1.78
C ASP A 243 20.66 9.55 -3.10
N ARG A 244 21.15 10.72 -3.53
CA ARG A 244 22.00 10.85 -4.72
C ARG A 244 23.26 11.61 -4.38
N ALA A 245 24.40 10.99 -4.68
CA ALA A 245 25.69 11.65 -4.68
C ALA A 245 25.86 12.42 -6.00
N HIS A 246 26.31 13.66 -5.91
CA HIS A 246 26.66 14.50 -7.03
C HIS A 246 28.16 14.78 -7.01
N HIS A 247 28.85 14.34 -8.06
CA HIS A 247 30.25 14.70 -8.29
C HIS A 247 30.29 16.05 -9.03
N LEU A 248 31.02 17.00 -8.47
CA LEU A 248 31.13 18.37 -8.92
C LEU A 248 32.56 18.66 -9.31
N THR A 249 32.75 19.35 -10.43
CA THR A 249 34.03 19.94 -10.81
C THR A 249 33.93 21.45 -10.61
N LEU A 250 34.60 21.96 -9.58
CA LEU A 250 34.69 23.37 -9.27
C LEU A 250 35.92 23.93 -9.98
N GLN A 251 35.78 25.08 -10.62
CA GLN A 251 36.86 25.64 -11.43
C GLN A 251 36.88 27.16 -11.38
N ALA A 252 38.08 27.72 -11.31
CA ALA A 252 38.28 29.16 -11.32
C ALA A 252 39.59 29.53 -12.02
N ASP A 253 39.57 30.57 -12.84
CA ASP A 253 40.77 31.17 -13.40
C ASP A 253 41.36 32.14 -12.37
N LEU A 254 42.51 31.78 -11.79
CA LEU A 254 43.11 32.50 -10.68
C LEU A 254 44.43 33.17 -11.09
N PRO A 255 44.62 34.46 -10.79
CA PRO A 255 45.91 35.13 -10.89
C PRO A 255 46.98 34.43 -10.01
N PRO A 256 48.28 34.67 -10.29
CA PRO A 256 49.35 34.07 -9.51
C PRO A 256 49.32 34.52 -8.04
N GLY A 257 49.57 33.59 -7.13
CA GLY A 257 49.60 33.85 -5.69
C GLY A 257 48.24 34.19 -5.08
N THR A 258 47.13 33.77 -5.70
CA THR A 258 45.76 34.02 -5.21
C THR A 258 44.99 32.74 -4.92
N GLY A 259 43.89 32.87 -4.16
CA GLY A 259 42.91 31.80 -3.94
C GLY A 259 41.49 32.36 -3.94
N THR A 260 40.51 31.49 -4.09
CA THR A 260 39.08 31.83 -3.94
C THR A 260 38.35 30.72 -3.18
N ASN A 261 37.27 31.07 -2.49
CA ASN A 261 36.40 30.12 -1.83
C ASN A 261 35.15 29.90 -2.68
N ALA A 262 34.89 28.65 -3.06
CA ALA A 262 33.69 28.22 -3.73
C ALA A 262 32.68 27.67 -2.71
N ARG A 263 31.57 28.38 -2.49
CA ARG A 263 30.46 27.91 -1.66
C ARG A 263 29.44 27.18 -2.53
N VAL A 264 29.19 25.91 -2.27
CA VAL A 264 28.20 25.12 -2.99
C VAL A 264 26.86 25.21 -2.27
N LEU A 265 25.89 25.83 -2.93
CA LEU A 265 24.52 25.97 -2.45
C LEU A 265 23.59 25.03 -3.21
N ALA A 266 22.66 24.43 -2.50
CA ALA A 266 21.60 23.59 -3.03
C ALA A 266 20.24 24.23 -2.81
N THR A 267 19.45 24.34 -3.86
CA THR A 267 18.03 24.67 -3.77
C THR A 267 17.25 23.38 -3.75
N ILE A 268 16.67 23.04 -2.60
CA ILE A 268 15.84 21.86 -2.39
C ILE A 268 14.39 22.32 -2.43
N ARG A 269 13.55 21.63 -3.21
CA ARG A 269 12.11 21.89 -3.25
C ARG A 269 11.38 20.84 -2.44
N LYS A 270 10.60 21.29 -1.48
CA LYS A 270 9.59 20.51 -0.77
C LYS A 270 8.26 20.71 -1.47
N THR A 271 7.59 19.62 -1.83
CA THR A 271 6.28 19.62 -2.47
C THR A 271 5.35 18.75 -1.64
N GLU A 272 4.23 19.33 -1.22
CA GLU A 272 3.16 18.62 -0.52
C GLU A 272 1.90 18.69 -1.37
N ALA A 273 1.39 17.55 -1.82
CA ALA A 273 0.26 17.47 -2.74
C ALA A 273 -0.75 16.42 -2.26
N PRO A 274 -2.01 16.79 -2.02
CA PRO A 274 -3.09 15.80 -1.93
C PRO A 274 -3.17 15.01 -3.24
N TYR A 275 -3.49 13.72 -3.16
CA TYR A 275 -3.61 12.89 -4.36
C TYR A 275 -4.79 11.93 -4.27
N THR A 276 -5.25 11.49 -5.44
CA THR A 276 -6.10 10.31 -5.59
C THR A 276 -5.35 9.25 -6.41
N GLY A 277 -5.65 7.98 -6.19
CA GLY A 277 -5.00 6.89 -6.93
C GLY A 277 -5.62 5.53 -6.65
N GLN A 278 -5.28 4.55 -7.47
CA GLN A 278 -5.70 3.16 -7.31
C GLN A 278 -4.64 2.40 -6.50
N LEU A 279 -4.99 1.97 -5.29
CA LEU A 279 -4.14 1.12 -4.47
C LEU A 279 -4.57 -0.34 -4.60
N THR A 280 -3.66 -1.19 -5.05
CA THR A 280 -3.84 -2.64 -5.13
C THR A 280 -3.02 -3.33 -4.04
N ALA A 281 -3.69 -4.06 -3.15
CA ALA A 281 -3.05 -4.98 -2.22
C ALA A 281 -2.81 -6.32 -2.91
N VAL A 282 -1.59 -6.85 -2.83
CA VAL A 282 -1.20 -8.15 -3.42
C VAL A 282 -0.91 -9.15 -2.29
N TYR A 283 -1.59 -10.29 -2.30
CA TYR A 283 -1.51 -11.30 -1.25
C TYR A 283 -0.61 -12.48 -1.64
N ALA A 284 -0.33 -13.36 -0.67
CA ALA A 284 0.58 -14.49 -0.85
C ALA A 284 0.10 -15.52 -1.87
N ASP A 285 -1.21 -15.66 -2.06
CA ASP A 285 -1.81 -16.52 -3.08
C ASP A 285 -1.90 -15.88 -4.47
N GLY A 286 -1.32 -14.68 -4.64
CA GLY A 286 -1.34 -13.92 -5.89
C GLY A 286 -2.64 -13.17 -6.15
N SER A 287 -3.65 -13.31 -5.29
CA SER A 287 -4.88 -12.52 -5.40
C SER A 287 -4.62 -11.04 -5.15
N ARG A 288 -5.52 -10.19 -5.65
CA ARG A 288 -5.36 -8.74 -5.69
C ARG A 288 -6.65 -8.07 -5.24
N LEU A 289 -6.54 -7.06 -4.36
CA LEU A 289 -7.65 -6.22 -3.92
C LEU A 289 -7.35 -4.77 -4.25
N ALA A 290 -8.05 -4.23 -5.24
CA ALA A 290 -7.87 -2.86 -5.71
C ALA A 290 -8.96 -1.92 -5.15
N ARG A 291 -8.58 -0.71 -4.76
CA ARG A 291 -9.51 0.35 -4.37
C ARG A 291 -8.93 1.72 -4.63
N THR A 292 -9.81 2.69 -4.89
CA THR A 292 -9.42 4.09 -4.96
C THR A 292 -9.14 4.63 -3.56
N ILE A 293 -8.03 5.34 -3.41
CA ILE A 293 -7.61 5.99 -2.18
C ILE A 293 -7.40 7.48 -2.40
N GLN A 294 -7.42 8.20 -1.29
CA GLN A 294 -6.99 9.59 -1.20
C GLN A 294 -5.91 9.68 -0.14
N GLY A 295 -4.85 10.45 -0.42
CA GLY A 295 -3.70 10.57 0.46
C GLY A 295 -3.00 11.92 0.32
N LEU A 296 -1.92 12.06 1.05
CA LEU A 296 -1.00 13.19 0.97
C LEU A 296 0.35 12.66 0.49
N HIS A 297 0.86 13.23 -0.59
CA HIS A 297 2.19 12.97 -1.12
C HIS A 297 3.14 14.08 -0.68
N MET A 298 4.31 13.72 -0.19
CA MET A 298 5.40 14.65 0.10
C MET A 298 6.64 14.23 -0.71
N ASP A 299 7.25 15.19 -1.37
CA ASP A 299 8.47 15.01 -2.17
C ASP A 299 9.45 16.14 -1.85
N GLN A 300 10.64 15.79 -1.40
CA GLN A 300 11.73 16.72 -1.16
C GLN A 300 12.90 16.36 -2.06
N ARG A 301 13.18 17.17 -3.08
CA ARG A 301 14.24 16.88 -4.06
C ARG A 301 15.09 18.10 -4.40
N LEU A 302 16.29 17.83 -4.86
CA LEU A 302 17.21 18.83 -5.40
C LEU A 302 16.67 19.42 -6.70
N ILE A 303 16.59 20.75 -6.77
CA ILE A 303 16.22 21.49 -7.99
C ILE A 303 17.43 22.14 -8.64
N GLU A 304 18.35 22.66 -7.83
CA GLU A 304 19.51 23.40 -8.35
C GLU A 304 20.72 23.22 -7.44
N LEU A 305 21.89 23.04 -8.03
CA LEU A 305 23.18 23.23 -7.36
C LEU A 305 23.91 24.38 -8.04
N LYS A 306 24.42 25.32 -7.25
CA LYS A 306 25.26 26.41 -7.74
C LYS A 306 26.49 26.59 -6.87
N ALA A 307 27.61 26.93 -7.48
CA ALA A 307 28.80 27.39 -6.78
C ALA A 307 28.86 28.92 -6.82
N ILE A 308 29.03 29.55 -5.67
CA ILE A 308 29.30 30.97 -5.53
C ILE A 308 30.77 31.12 -5.14
N TYR A 309 31.56 31.66 -6.05
CA TYR A 309 32.97 31.93 -5.85
C TYR A 309 33.14 33.32 -5.23
N SER A 310 33.89 33.40 -4.13
CA SER A 310 34.26 34.68 -3.55
C SER A 310 35.17 35.47 -4.49
N PRO A 311 35.31 36.79 -4.31
CA PRO A 311 36.42 37.53 -4.90
C PRO A 311 37.75 36.81 -4.59
N PRO A 312 38.67 36.68 -5.57
CA PRO A 312 40.00 36.15 -5.32
C PRO A 312 40.70 36.96 -4.24
N TYR A 313 41.52 36.31 -3.42
CA TYR A 313 42.34 36.96 -2.39
C TYR A 313 43.79 36.51 -2.52
N TYR A 314 44.72 37.40 -2.20
CA TYR A 314 46.14 37.06 -2.18
C TYR A 314 46.45 36.06 -1.06
N LEU A 315 47.21 35.02 -1.37
CA LEU A 315 47.52 33.95 -0.41
C LEU A 315 48.35 34.43 0.78
N HIS A 316 49.24 35.41 0.56
CA HIS A 316 50.22 35.88 1.54
C HIS A 316 49.62 36.81 2.62
N ASN A 317 48.63 37.62 2.29
CA ASN A 317 48.06 38.63 3.20
C ASN A 317 46.53 38.55 3.33
N LYS A 318 45.87 37.64 2.58
CA LYS A 318 44.41 37.47 2.53
C LYS A 318 43.62 38.71 2.11
N THR A 319 44.25 39.70 1.46
CA THR A 319 43.51 40.86 0.93
C THR A 319 42.77 40.46 -0.35
N THR A 320 41.50 40.82 -0.41
CA THR A 320 40.63 40.56 -1.57
C THR A 320 40.99 41.45 -2.74
N LEU A 321 41.02 40.88 -3.93
CA LEU A 321 41.12 41.62 -5.18
C LEU A 321 39.75 42.24 -5.50
N ASP A 322 39.76 43.39 -6.17
CA ASP A 322 38.55 44.07 -6.64
C ASP A 322 38.00 43.38 -7.90
N MET A 323 37.46 42.19 -7.69
CA MET A 323 36.77 41.41 -8.71
C MET A 323 35.43 40.93 -8.15
N PRO A 324 34.36 40.97 -8.95
CA PRO A 324 33.05 40.56 -8.47
C PRO A 324 33.02 39.04 -8.19
N PRO A 325 32.20 38.59 -7.24
CA PRO A 325 31.94 37.16 -7.06
C PRO A 325 31.30 36.58 -8.33
N VAL A 326 31.65 35.33 -8.65
CA VAL A 326 31.12 34.61 -9.81
C VAL A 326 30.17 33.52 -9.33
N THR A 327 29.03 33.36 -10.00
CA THR A 327 28.10 32.24 -9.74
C THR A 327 28.08 31.30 -10.92
N GLN A 328 28.23 30.00 -10.65
CA GLN A 328 28.18 28.94 -11.65
C GLN A 328 27.09 27.93 -11.29
N VAL A 329 26.15 27.68 -12.19
CA VAL A 329 25.15 26.62 -12.02
C VAL A 329 25.82 25.28 -12.35
N LEU A 330 25.85 24.37 -11.38
CA LEU A 330 26.46 23.04 -11.50
C LEU A 330 25.42 21.98 -11.89
N TYR A 331 24.18 22.16 -11.45
CA TYR A 331 23.05 21.28 -11.77
C TYR A 331 21.76 22.09 -11.78
N LYS A 332 20.88 21.78 -12.73
CA LYS A 332 19.51 22.29 -12.75
C LYS A 332 18.57 21.18 -13.18
N SER A 333 17.60 20.86 -12.34
CA SER A 333 16.55 19.91 -12.66
C SER A 333 15.70 20.46 -13.80
N THR A 334 15.60 19.72 -14.89
CA THR A 334 14.75 20.04 -16.04
C THR A 334 13.36 19.44 -15.92
N THR A 335 12.97 18.90 -14.77
CA THR A 335 11.64 18.32 -14.57
C THR A 335 10.59 19.43 -14.47
N THR A 336 10.15 19.88 -15.64
CA THR A 336 8.98 20.74 -15.81
C THR A 336 7.74 19.89 -15.58
N THR A 337 6.94 20.22 -14.56
CA THR A 337 5.63 19.59 -14.38
C THR A 337 4.76 19.98 -15.57
N THR A 338 4.53 19.06 -16.52
CA THR A 338 3.70 19.31 -17.70
C THR A 338 2.23 19.37 -17.29
N THR A 339 1.63 20.54 -17.40
CA THR A 339 0.21 20.79 -17.13
C THR A 339 -0.61 20.29 -18.32
N THR A 340 -1.33 19.19 -18.18
CA THR A 340 -2.28 18.73 -19.22
C THR A 340 -3.66 19.29 -18.89
N THR A 341 -4.02 20.42 -19.50
CA THR A 341 -5.38 20.97 -19.41
C THR A 341 -6.25 20.30 -20.46
N THR A 342 -7.14 19.39 -20.06
CA THR A 342 -8.11 18.76 -20.97
C THR A 342 -9.33 19.66 -21.11
N THR A 343 -9.43 20.40 -22.21
CA THR A 343 -10.63 21.17 -22.57
C THR A 343 -11.64 20.23 -23.24
N THR A 344 -12.71 19.85 -22.53
CA THR A 344 -13.86 19.14 -23.11
C THR A 344 -14.69 20.10 -23.97
N THR A 345 -14.63 19.94 -25.29
CA THR A 345 -15.57 20.56 -26.24
C THR A 345 -16.75 19.62 -26.47
N THR A 346 -17.93 20.01 -25.98
CA THR A 346 -19.22 19.40 -26.32
C THR A 346 -19.65 19.85 -27.72
N THR A 347 -19.58 18.94 -28.69
CA THR A 347 -20.13 19.14 -30.03
C THR A 347 -21.53 18.51 -30.08
N THR A 348 -22.57 19.35 -30.06
CA THR A 348 -23.95 18.94 -30.35
C THR A 348 -24.12 18.71 -31.85
N SER A 349 -24.35 17.45 -32.25
CA SER A 349 -24.69 17.06 -33.62
C SER A 349 -26.22 17.04 -33.79
N PRO A 350 -26.78 17.70 -34.83
CA PRO A 350 -28.22 17.66 -35.11
C PRO A 350 -28.63 16.42 -35.90
N ALA A 351 -29.84 15.94 -35.60
CA ALA A 351 -30.46 14.71 -36.10
C ALA A 351 -30.68 14.71 -37.64
N PRO A 352 -30.46 13.57 -38.33
CA PRO A 352 -30.86 13.42 -39.73
C PRO A 352 -32.35 13.09 -39.87
N ALA A 353 -33.00 13.80 -40.80
CA ALA A 353 -34.38 13.62 -41.21
C ALA A 353 -34.61 12.29 -41.95
N GLN A 354 -35.75 11.66 -41.67
CA GLN A 354 -36.26 10.47 -42.34
C GLN A 354 -36.62 10.78 -43.81
N ALA A 355 -36.18 9.89 -44.71
CA ALA A 355 -36.76 9.75 -46.04
C ALA A 355 -37.30 8.31 -46.19
N SER A 356 -38.62 8.24 -46.30
CA SER A 356 -39.41 7.11 -46.78
C SER A 356 -39.18 6.93 -48.29
N ILE A 357 -39.15 5.69 -48.79
CA ILE A 357 -39.96 5.20 -49.93
C ILE A 357 -39.55 3.77 -50.37
N ALA A 358 -40.61 2.97 -50.55
CA ALA A 358 -40.85 1.83 -51.45
C ALA A 358 -40.16 0.46 -51.32
N VAL A 359 -41.06 -0.51 -51.09
CA VAL A 359 -41.03 -1.97 -51.29
C VAL A 359 -41.14 -2.31 -52.78
N PRO A 360 -40.48 -3.39 -53.27
CA PRO A 360 -41.24 -4.52 -53.86
C PRO A 360 -40.65 -5.87 -53.39
N GLU A 361 -41.46 -6.74 -52.80
CA GLU A 361 -42.21 -7.85 -53.46
C GLU A 361 -41.45 -9.18 -53.41
N ALA A 362 -42.02 -10.14 -52.68
CA ALA A 362 -41.54 -11.51 -52.53
C ALA A 362 -41.88 -12.34 -53.79
N PRO A 363 -41.25 -13.52 -54.01
CA PRO A 363 -41.93 -14.71 -53.48
C PRO A 363 -41.06 -15.95 -53.14
N LYS A 364 -41.70 -16.79 -52.31
CA LYS A 364 -41.73 -18.28 -52.29
C LYS A 364 -40.66 -19.08 -51.52
N ARG A 365 -41.15 -19.55 -50.37
CA ARG A 365 -41.07 -20.90 -49.75
C ARG A 365 -40.24 -21.99 -50.46
N GLY A 366 -39.45 -22.66 -49.65
CA GLY A 366 -39.08 -24.07 -49.81
C GLY A 366 -38.48 -24.61 -48.51
N SER A 367 -39.29 -25.37 -47.76
CA SER A 367 -38.87 -26.18 -46.61
C SER A 367 -38.14 -27.44 -47.09
N LEU A 368 -37.03 -27.82 -46.45
CA LEU A 368 -36.71 -29.24 -46.22
C LEU A 368 -35.64 -29.41 -45.14
N SER A 369 -36.05 -30.08 -44.07
CA SER A 369 -35.25 -30.80 -43.08
C SER A 369 -34.69 -32.09 -43.68
N THR A 370 -33.44 -32.46 -43.36
CA THR A 370 -33.07 -33.85 -43.04
C THR A 370 -31.66 -33.94 -42.45
N ASP A 371 -31.57 -34.78 -41.43
CA ASP A 371 -30.41 -35.26 -40.67
C ASP A 371 -29.34 -35.99 -41.49
N SER A 372 -28.10 -36.03 -40.99
CA SER A 372 -27.29 -37.26 -40.77
C SER A 372 -25.85 -36.95 -40.33
N GLU A 373 -25.56 -37.20 -39.05
CA GLU A 373 -24.56 -38.14 -38.47
C GLU A 373 -23.16 -38.41 -39.11
N PRO A 374 -22.21 -39.08 -38.39
CA PRO A 374 -20.88 -38.51 -38.09
C PRO A 374 -19.69 -39.36 -38.59
N SER A 375 -18.49 -38.80 -38.59
CA SER A 375 -17.18 -39.48 -38.71
C SER A 375 -16.12 -38.37 -38.72
N SER A 376 -15.02 -38.30 -37.98
CA SER A 376 -14.04 -39.31 -37.58
C SER A 376 -13.03 -38.65 -36.61
N ALA A 377 -12.48 -39.42 -35.68
CA ALA A 377 -11.25 -39.09 -34.95
C ALA A 377 -10.02 -39.48 -35.82
N PRO A 378 -8.76 -39.08 -35.53
CA PRO A 378 -8.09 -39.50 -34.30
C PRO A 378 -7.12 -38.50 -33.64
N SER A 379 -6.83 -38.85 -32.40
CA SER A 379 -5.84 -38.37 -31.44
C SER A 379 -4.37 -38.41 -31.90
N LEU A 380 -3.60 -37.42 -31.46
CA LEU A 380 -2.14 -37.51 -31.27
C LEU A 380 -1.74 -36.71 -30.02
N HIS A 381 -1.69 -37.40 -28.87
CA HIS A 381 -1.04 -36.91 -27.66
C HIS A 381 0.27 -37.66 -27.47
N GLY A 382 1.37 -36.94 -27.72
CA GLY A 382 2.72 -37.37 -27.39
C GLY A 382 2.97 -37.21 -25.90
N ALA A 383 3.33 -38.32 -25.25
CA ALA A 383 3.84 -38.36 -23.90
C ALA A 383 5.27 -37.79 -23.86
N PHE A 384 5.53 -36.84 -22.96
CA PHE A 384 6.88 -36.49 -22.51
C PHE A 384 7.01 -36.84 -21.04
N GLN A 385 7.88 -37.80 -20.75
CA GLN A 385 8.36 -38.13 -19.40
C GLN A 385 9.32 -37.03 -18.91
N PRO A 386 9.37 -36.71 -17.60
CA PRO A 386 10.49 -36.00 -17.03
C PRO A 386 11.55 -36.98 -16.52
N LEU A 387 12.79 -36.75 -16.96
CA LEU A 387 14.00 -37.38 -16.45
C LEU A 387 14.24 -36.92 -15.00
N MET A 388 14.22 -37.85 -14.04
CA MET A 388 15.03 -37.73 -12.83
C MET A 388 16.49 -38.00 -13.21
N LEU A 389 17.44 -37.22 -12.67
CA LEU A 389 18.60 -37.73 -11.89
C LEU A 389 19.62 -36.61 -11.57
N PHE A 390 19.97 -36.53 -10.27
CA PHE A 390 21.24 -36.08 -9.64
C PHE A 390 21.75 -34.63 -9.88
N LEU A 391 22.43 -33.92 -8.95
CA LEU A 391 23.40 -34.34 -7.94
C LEU A 391 23.65 -33.18 -6.91
N ILE A 392 23.65 -33.53 -5.62
CA ILE A 392 24.59 -33.21 -4.51
C ILE A 392 25.46 -31.92 -4.59
N LEU A 393 25.43 -31.10 -3.51
CA LEU A 393 26.58 -30.66 -2.67
C LEU A 393 26.07 -29.71 -1.54
N ILE A 394 25.96 -30.15 -0.29
CA ILE A 394 26.93 -29.97 0.83
C ILE A 394 27.64 -28.61 0.83
N LEU A 395 27.32 -27.76 1.82
CA LEU A 395 28.31 -27.12 2.69
C LEU A 395 27.65 -26.65 4.00
N LEU A 396 28.09 -27.27 5.10
CA LEU A 396 27.95 -26.75 6.45
C LEU A 396 28.66 -25.39 6.54
N ASN A 397 28.08 -24.45 7.30
CA ASN A 397 28.93 -23.58 8.10
C ASN A 397 28.28 -23.26 9.44
N THR A 398 28.79 -23.94 10.46
CA THR A 398 28.68 -23.62 11.87
C THR A 398 29.49 -22.35 12.16
N PHE A 399 28.89 -21.34 12.80
CA PHE A 399 29.66 -20.38 13.60
C PHE A 399 28.95 -20.11 14.93
N ARG A 400 29.53 -20.72 15.98
CA ARG A 400 29.42 -20.43 17.41
C ARG A 400 30.55 -19.45 17.77
N LYS A 401 30.26 -18.37 18.49
CA LYS A 401 31.11 -17.62 19.47
C LYS A 401 30.59 -16.17 19.57
N THR A 402 30.54 -15.45 20.69
CA THR A 402 30.76 -15.68 22.14
C THR A 402 30.28 -14.42 22.86
N ASP A 403 29.87 -14.57 24.11
CA ASP A 403 29.65 -13.51 25.11
C ASP A 403 30.90 -12.69 25.48
N ARG A 404 30.64 -11.58 26.20
CA ARG A 404 31.48 -10.54 26.85
C ARG A 404 31.55 -9.25 26.01
N ILE A 405 31.16 -8.08 26.54
CA ILE A 405 31.33 -7.50 27.90
C ILE A 405 30.00 -6.99 28.45
#